data_AF-A0A850GFE6-F1
#
_entry.id   AF-A0A850GFE6-F1
#
_cell.length_a   1.000
_cell.length_b   1.000
_cell.length_c   1.000
_cell.angle_alpha   90.00
_cell.angle_beta   90.00
_cell.angle_gamma   90.00
#
_symmetry.space_group_name_H-M   'P 1'
#
loop_
_entity.id
_entity.type
_entity.pdbx_description
1 polymer ?
#
loop_
_entity_poly.entity_id
_entity_poly.type
_entity_poly.pdbx_seq_one_letter_code
_entity_poly.pdbx_strand_id
1 'polypeptide(L)'
;MSEVERKIAAAFAELGAPGALGEELSDAELLAGLFDEDERAALEAHGARLERAPDPAPQPTGEPGEPGETGETERRRLLPLVVLGLSAAACALLLAAVELPGSAAQREHQAPQAGASAAMTNAHPRQVSWARPGERHQLRRDDCRRVDGDVSLCSPGAASFRVAEGSSAEAVTLELESGALELDGEHASATSVELLTPAGRVIQRDHASRFRVSFDRDGRRLKVEVLAGEIVVEPREGERVTLGVGAHVGFDLPDHGAPAFSSPAPSPSASELDPFASSPADPAPRPRTRPELSRPTPAAVAPTPNTPDELLAAAQRELAAGEREAALALYRSLVEHHPESAAGRTARISLGRMLLGAGQHRAALAEFDAYLDEDAGRQALGEEARYGRIRCLRALGRDAELRAAMDDFTSRHPGSLHLPRIEQWRDVLEVARP
;
A
#
# COMPACT_ATOMS: atom_id res chain seq x y z
N MET A 1 -54.74 -14.08 -10.22
CA MET A 1 -53.35 -13.91 -10.66
C MET A 1 -53.32 -13.52 -12.12
N SER A 2 -52.62 -12.44 -12.46
CA SER A 2 -52.53 -11.92 -13.82
C SER A 2 -51.70 -12.86 -14.72
N GLU A 3 -51.86 -12.76 -16.04
CA GLU A 3 -51.05 -13.53 -16.99
C GLU A 3 -49.54 -13.24 -16.82
N VAL A 4 -49.21 -12.04 -16.35
CA VAL A 4 -47.84 -11.61 -16.03
C VAL A 4 -47.27 -12.39 -14.83
N GLU A 5 -48.05 -12.55 -13.76
CA GLU A 5 -47.61 -13.33 -12.58
C GLU A 5 -47.41 -14.81 -12.92
N ARG A 6 -48.19 -15.37 -13.86
CA ARG A 6 -47.99 -16.74 -14.35
C ARG A 6 -46.72 -16.90 -15.18
N LYS A 7 -46.37 -15.92 -16.01
CA LYS A 7 -45.14 -15.94 -16.81
C LYS A 7 -43.90 -15.75 -15.94
N ILE A 8 -43.99 -14.91 -14.89
CA ILE A 8 -42.92 -14.75 -13.91
C ILE A 8 -42.72 -16.05 -13.10
N ALA A 9 -43.79 -16.68 -12.61
CA ALA A 9 -43.70 -17.95 -11.89
C ALA A 9 -43.16 -19.09 -12.76
N ALA A 10 -43.52 -19.14 -14.06
CA ALA A 10 -42.99 -20.13 -15.00
C ALA A 10 -41.49 -19.90 -15.29
N ALA A 11 -41.05 -18.65 -15.41
CA ALA A 11 -39.63 -18.32 -15.58
C ALA A 11 -38.80 -18.70 -14.34
N PHE A 12 -39.33 -18.54 -13.13
CA PHE A 12 -38.68 -19.00 -11.90
C PHE A 12 -38.65 -20.53 -11.76
N ALA A 13 -39.61 -21.25 -12.35
CA ALA A 13 -39.62 -22.71 -12.35
C ALA A 13 -38.61 -23.32 -13.33
N GLU A 14 -38.31 -22.64 -14.45
CA GLU A 14 -37.26 -23.05 -15.40
C GLU A 14 -35.84 -22.74 -14.90
N LEU A 15 -35.68 -21.80 -13.97
CA LEU A 15 -34.37 -21.39 -13.43
C LEU A 15 -33.85 -22.26 -12.27
N GLY A 16 -34.55 -23.33 -11.90
CA GLY A 16 -34.11 -24.25 -10.84
C GLY A 16 -34.27 -23.67 -9.42
N ALA A 17 -34.72 -24.51 -8.48
CA ALA A 17 -34.97 -24.11 -7.10
C ALA A 17 -33.66 -23.71 -6.37
N PRO A 18 -33.72 -22.76 -5.42
CA PRO A 18 -32.56 -22.35 -4.62
C PRO A 18 -32.24 -23.44 -3.60
N GLY A 19 -31.31 -24.32 -3.93
CA GLY A 19 -30.94 -25.43 -3.04
C GLY A 19 -29.89 -26.38 -3.58
N ALA A 20 -28.99 -25.94 -4.46
CA ALA A 20 -27.85 -26.73 -4.93
C ALA A 20 -26.76 -25.82 -5.51
N LEU A 21 -26.02 -25.10 -4.66
CA LEU A 21 -24.69 -24.58 -4.99
C LEU A 21 -23.78 -24.88 -3.80
N GLY A 22 -23.29 -26.12 -3.77
CA GLY A 22 -22.06 -26.47 -3.11
C GLY A 22 -21.05 -26.79 -4.19
N GLU A 23 -20.50 -25.75 -4.81
CA GLU A 23 -19.21 -25.84 -5.50
C GLU A 23 -18.38 -24.67 -4.96
N GLU A 24 -17.21 -25.02 -4.43
CA GLU A 24 -16.20 -24.08 -3.97
C GLU A 24 -15.80 -23.20 -5.16
N LEU A 25 -16.10 -21.90 -5.07
CA LEU A 25 -15.51 -20.90 -5.95
C LEU A 25 -13.99 -21.05 -5.83
N SER A 26 -13.34 -21.29 -6.97
CA SER A 26 -11.89 -21.50 -7.01
C SER A 26 -11.16 -20.20 -6.65
N ASP A 27 -9.94 -20.32 -6.12
CA ASP A 27 -9.10 -19.15 -5.79
C ASP A 27 -8.87 -18.22 -7.00
N ALA A 28 -8.99 -18.75 -8.23
CA ALA A 28 -8.95 -17.98 -9.47
C ALA A 28 -10.16 -17.06 -9.67
N GLU A 29 -11.34 -17.41 -9.14
CA GLU A 29 -12.54 -16.57 -9.18
C GLU A 29 -12.54 -15.51 -8.06
N LEU A 30 -11.86 -15.80 -6.94
CA LEU A 30 -11.58 -14.81 -5.88
C LEU A 30 -10.56 -13.76 -6.32
N LEU A 31 -9.54 -14.15 -7.09
CA LEU A 31 -8.56 -13.23 -7.69
C LEU A 31 -9.13 -12.40 -8.85
N ALA A 32 -10.17 -12.89 -9.53
CA ALA A 32 -10.83 -12.18 -10.64
C ALA A 32 -11.53 -10.87 -10.22
N GLY A 33 -11.73 -10.63 -8.92
CA GLY A 33 -12.36 -9.41 -8.39
C GLY A 33 -11.39 -8.29 -7.98
N LEU A 34 -10.07 -8.50 -8.12
CA LEU A 34 -9.02 -7.54 -7.73
C LEU A 34 -8.47 -6.73 -8.90
N PHE A 35 -8.44 -7.33 -10.08
CA PHE A 35 -8.05 -6.71 -11.33
C PHE A 35 -9.27 -6.69 -12.25
N ASP A 36 -9.56 -5.57 -12.90
CA ASP A 36 -10.58 -5.62 -13.95
C ASP A 36 -10.10 -6.50 -15.13
N GLU A 37 -11.03 -7.00 -15.95
CA GLU A 37 -10.67 -7.89 -17.08
C GLU A 37 -9.65 -7.23 -18.03
N ASP A 38 -9.62 -5.89 -18.12
CA ASP A 38 -8.64 -5.18 -18.92
C ASP A 38 -7.24 -5.18 -18.28
N GLU A 39 -7.14 -5.09 -16.95
CA GLU A 39 -5.90 -5.27 -16.19
C GLU A 39 -5.39 -6.71 -16.31
N ARG A 40 -6.29 -7.70 -16.27
CA ARG A 40 -5.95 -9.11 -16.49
C ARG A 40 -5.48 -9.36 -17.92
N ALA A 41 -6.20 -8.85 -18.92
CA ALA A 41 -5.82 -8.93 -20.32
C ALA A 41 -4.50 -8.19 -20.61
N ALA A 42 -4.24 -7.07 -19.94
CA ALA A 42 -2.97 -6.35 -20.05
C ALA A 42 -1.80 -7.14 -19.45
N LEU A 43 -2.00 -7.81 -18.32
CA LEU A 43 -1.01 -8.69 -17.70
C LEU A 43 -0.74 -9.94 -18.53
N GLU A 44 -1.79 -10.59 -19.06
CA GLU A 44 -1.67 -11.74 -19.96
C GLU A 44 -0.93 -11.34 -21.27
N ALA A 45 -1.27 -10.19 -21.86
CA ALA A 45 -0.58 -9.67 -23.06
C ALA A 45 0.87 -9.22 -22.79
N HIS A 46 1.21 -8.89 -21.56
CA HIS A 46 2.58 -8.61 -21.14
C HIS A 46 3.38 -9.92 -20.94
N GLY A 47 2.80 -10.91 -20.27
CA GLY A 47 3.37 -12.25 -20.14
C GLY A 47 3.67 -12.89 -21.50
N ALA A 48 2.72 -12.85 -22.43
CA ALA A 48 2.90 -13.35 -23.79
C ALA A 48 3.95 -12.57 -24.63
N ARG A 49 4.31 -11.35 -24.20
CA ARG A 49 5.42 -10.57 -24.80
C ARG A 49 6.77 -10.98 -24.24
N LEU A 50 6.84 -11.30 -22.94
CA LEU A 50 8.05 -11.81 -22.30
C LEU A 50 8.42 -13.20 -22.83
N GLU A 51 7.43 -14.07 -23.08
CA GLU A 51 7.67 -15.40 -23.67
C GLU A 51 8.09 -15.37 -25.15
N ARG A 52 7.81 -14.26 -25.86
CA ARG A 52 8.21 -14.06 -27.27
C ARG A 52 9.47 -13.21 -27.43
N ALA A 53 10.13 -12.81 -26.34
CA ALA A 53 11.39 -12.11 -26.44
C ALA A 53 12.41 -13.04 -27.13
N PRO A 54 13.00 -12.66 -28.27
CA PRO A 54 14.00 -13.48 -28.94
C PRO A 54 15.24 -13.63 -28.05
N ASP A 55 15.83 -14.83 -28.06
CA ASP A 55 17.07 -15.15 -27.36
C ASP A 55 18.12 -14.06 -27.61
N PRO A 56 18.81 -13.55 -26.56
CA PRO A 56 19.82 -12.53 -26.74
C PRO A 56 20.89 -13.04 -27.68
N ALA A 57 21.06 -12.34 -28.80
CA ALA A 57 22.08 -12.68 -29.80
C ALA A 57 23.46 -12.80 -29.13
N PRO A 58 24.29 -13.79 -29.52
CA PRO A 58 25.59 -14.01 -28.93
C PRO A 58 26.44 -12.75 -29.06
N GLN A 59 26.92 -12.24 -27.92
CA GLN A 59 27.74 -11.04 -27.89
C GLN A 59 29.07 -11.31 -28.63
N PRO A 60 29.51 -10.40 -29.52
CA PRO A 60 30.80 -10.54 -30.17
C PRO A 60 31.92 -10.31 -29.14
N THR A 61 32.76 -11.32 -28.96
CA THR A 61 34.01 -11.24 -28.21
C THR A 61 34.98 -10.31 -28.96
N GLY A 62 35.10 -9.07 -28.51
CA GLY A 62 36.08 -8.10 -29.01
C GLY A 62 37.42 -8.24 -28.29
N GLU A 63 38.48 -8.51 -29.06
CA GLU A 63 39.88 -8.45 -28.62
C GLU A 63 40.33 -7.00 -28.31
N PRO A 64 41.26 -6.81 -27.36
CA PRO A 64 41.81 -5.50 -27.03
C PRO A 64 42.91 -5.09 -28.02
N GLY A 65 42.67 -4.04 -28.82
CA GLY A 65 43.64 -3.41 -29.70
C GLY A 65 44.28 -2.16 -29.09
N GLU A 66 45.60 -2.05 -29.23
CA GLU A 66 46.52 -1.02 -28.75
C GLU A 66 46.26 0.43 -29.24
N PRO A 67 46.84 1.45 -28.56
CA PRO A 67 46.64 2.86 -28.87
C PRO A 67 47.58 3.34 -29.98
N GLY A 68 46.98 3.85 -31.07
CA GLY A 68 47.67 4.49 -32.19
C GLY A 68 47.43 6.00 -32.21
N GLU A 69 48.54 6.73 -32.23
CA GLU A 69 48.73 8.18 -32.13
C GLU A 69 48.49 8.91 -33.47
N THR A 70 48.30 10.24 -33.38
CA THR A 70 48.40 11.31 -34.42
C THR A 70 47.22 11.56 -35.38
N GLY A 71 46.89 12.85 -35.56
CA GLY A 71 45.94 13.27 -36.60
C GLY A 71 45.32 14.67 -36.46
N GLU A 72 46.16 15.70 -36.35
CA GLU A 72 45.84 17.12 -36.45
C GLU A 72 45.16 17.48 -37.78
N THR A 73 44.03 18.21 -37.79
CA THR A 73 43.67 19.24 -38.81
C THR A 73 42.38 20.01 -38.48
N GLU A 74 42.58 21.16 -37.87
CA GLU A 74 42.09 22.48 -38.31
C GLU A 74 40.98 22.54 -39.39
N ARG A 75 39.82 23.11 -39.05
CA ARG A 75 39.14 24.11 -39.91
C ARG A 75 38.14 24.99 -39.16
N ARG A 76 38.59 26.24 -38.99
CA ARG A 76 37.82 27.47 -38.74
C ARG A 76 36.61 27.60 -39.68
N ARG A 77 35.45 27.99 -39.15
CA ARG A 77 34.56 28.99 -39.79
C ARG A 77 33.92 29.91 -38.75
N LEU A 78 34.09 31.20 -39.04
CA LEU A 78 33.60 32.40 -38.36
C LEU A 78 32.12 32.67 -38.71
N LEU A 79 31.33 33.10 -37.71
CA LEU A 79 30.33 34.21 -37.62
C LEU A 79 29.41 34.56 -38.84
N PRO A 80 28.19 35.13 -38.66
CA PRO A 80 27.93 36.22 -37.70
C PRO A 80 26.59 36.28 -36.93
N LEU A 81 26.69 37.01 -35.81
CA LEU A 81 25.73 37.90 -35.15
C LEU A 81 24.59 38.45 -36.03
N VAL A 82 23.35 38.34 -35.54
CA VAL A 82 22.21 39.19 -35.93
C VAL A 82 21.48 39.65 -34.65
N VAL A 83 21.75 40.92 -34.32
CA VAL A 83 20.83 42.01 -33.94
C VAL A 83 19.68 41.77 -32.95
N LEU A 84 19.86 42.42 -31.78
CA LEU A 84 18.86 42.93 -30.84
C LEU A 84 17.81 43.86 -31.49
N GLY A 85 16.54 43.71 -31.09
CA GLY A 85 15.45 44.64 -31.42
C GLY A 85 14.23 44.58 -30.50
N LEU A 86 14.26 45.39 -29.44
CA LEU A 86 13.19 46.24 -28.88
C LEU A 86 11.73 45.70 -28.77
N SER A 87 11.23 45.59 -27.54
CA SER A 87 10.05 46.36 -27.09
C SER A 87 9.88 46.34 -25.56
N ALA A 88 10.67 47.16 -24.87
CA ALA A 88 10.36 47.63 -23.52
C ALA A 88 9.59 48.96 -23.65
N ALA A 89 8.26 48.89 -23.72
CA ALA A 89 7.38 50.05 -23.70
C ALA A 89 5.98 49.67 -23.18
N ALA A 90 5.89 49.27 -21.91
CA ALA A 90 4.68 49.37 -21.12
C ALA A 90 5.10 49.99 -19.78
N CYS A 91 5.42 51.28 -19.87
CA CYS A 91 5.76 52.12 -18.75
C CYS A 91 4.48 52.52 -18.02
N ALA A 92 4.54 52.42 -16.70
CA ALA A 92 4.07 53.45 -15.78
C ALA A 92 2.59 53.84 -15.86
N LEU A 93 1.77 53.20 -15.02
CA LEU A 93 0.66 53.84 -14.30
C LEU A 93 0.32 52.98 -13.07
N LEU A 94 0.16 53.63 -11.91
CA LEU A 94 -0.31 53.11 -10.61
C LEU A 94 0.74 52.75 -9.55
N LEU A 95 1.65 53.68 -9.27
CA LEU A 95 2.17 53.87 -7.90
C LEU A 95 2.15 55.35 -7.55
N ALA A 96 1.05 55.81 -6.96
CA ALA A 96 1.03 57.01 -6.12
C ALA A 96 -0.21 57.03 -5.21
N ALA A 97 0.07 57.15 -3.92
CA ALA A 97 -0.73 57.84 -2.91
C ALA A 97 -2.05 57.21 -2.42
N VAL A 98 -2.00 56.47 -1.31
CA VAL A 98 -2.90 56.69 -0.17
C VAL A 98 -2.10 56.54 1.13
N GLU A 99 -1.64 57.67 1.67
CA GLU A 99 -1.43 57.81 3.11
C GLU A 99 -2.78 58.16 3.75
N LEU A 100 -3.17 57.45 4.81
CA LEU A 100 -4.08 57.98 5.83
C LEU A 100 -3.57 57.61 7.23
N PRO A 101 -3.80 58.49 8.23
CA PRO A 101 -3.09 58.49 9.51
C PRO A 101 -3.76 57.59 10.55
N GLY A 102 -2.96 57.14 11.52
CA GLY A 102 -3.44 56.36 12.66
C GLY A 102 -4.25 57.17 13.68
N SER A 103 -4.95 56.45 14.57
CA SER A 103 -5.16 56.82 15.97
C SER A 103 -5.91 55.71 16.74
N ALA A 104 -5.52 55.60 18.02
CA ALA A 104 -6.29 55.13 19.18
C ALA A 104 -6.44 53.61 19.43
N ALA A 105 -5.52 53.12 20.26
CA ALA A 105 -5.78 52.56 21.59
C ALA A 105 -7.07 51.73 21.78
N GLN A 106 -6.89 50.42 21.98
CA GLN A 106 -7.77 49.64 22.86
C GLN A 106 -6.91 48.76 23.78
N ARG A 107 -6.96 49.11 25.07
CA ARG A 107 -6.36 48.39 26.20
C ARG A 107 -7.10 47.09 26.48
N GLU A 108 -6.33 46.13 27.00
CA GLU A 108 -6.66 45.18 28.07
C GLU A 108 -8.06 44.56 28.08
N HIS A 109 -8.11 43.25 27.84
CA HIS A 109 -8.62 42.29 28.83
C HIS A 109 -7.98 40.92 28.59
N GLN A 110 -6.96 40.62 29.40
CA GLN A 110 -6.41 39.28 29.58
C GLN A 110 -6.86 38.81 30.97
N ALA A 111 -7.65 37.73 31.00
CA ALA A 111 -7.95 36.95 32.20
C ALA A 111 -8.10 35.47 31.81
N PRO A 112 -7.83 34.53 32.73
CA PRO A 112 -7.11 33.30 32.43
C PRO A 112 -7.99 32.05 32.41
N GLN A 113 -7.68 31.10 31.53
CA GLN A 113 -8.01 29.67 31.66
C GLN A 113 -6.84 28.90 31.03
N ALA A 114 -5.90 28.29 31.76
CA ALA A 114 -6.01 27.12 32.65
C ALA A 114 -6.55 25.87 31.92
N GLY A 115 -5.64 24.97 31.55
CA GLY A 115 -5.93 23.53 31.46
C GLY A 115 -5.59 22.84 30.13
N ALA A 116 -4.45 22.15 30.12
CA ALA A 116 -4.14 20.99 29.29
C ALA A 116 -3.97 21.17 27.75
N SER A 117 -2.91 21.88 27.35
CA SER A 117 -2.22 21.55 26.09
C SER A 117 -1.41 20.27 26.29
N ALA A 118 -1.81 19.20 25.62
CA ALA A 118 -0.97 18.04 25.41
C ALA A 118 0.30 18.48 24.68
N ALA A 119 1.44 18.29 25.34
CA ALA A 119 2.75 18.53 24.79
C ALA A 119 3.00 17.58 23.60
N MET A 120 2.82 18.07 22.37
CA MET A 120 3.55 17.50 21.25
C MET A 120 4.98 17.99 21.38
N THR A 121 5.80 17.15 22.01
CA THR A 121 7.24 17.32 22.06
C THR A 121 7.77 17.48 20.65
N ASN A 122 8.42 18.61 20.38
CA ASN A 122 9.33 18.78 19.25
C ASN A 122 10.42 17.69 19.36
N ALA A 123 10.16 16.54 18.76
CA ALA A 123 11.14 15.49 18.57
C ALA A 123 12.26 16.11 17.73
N HIS A 124 13.44 16.23 18.31
CA HIS A 124 14.60 16.74 17.62
C HIS A 124 14.82 15.87 16.37
N PRO A 125 15.25 16.45 15.22
CA PRO A 125 15.52 15.68 14.02
C PRO A 125 16.50 14.56 14.39
N ARG A 126 15.99 13.32 14.42
CA ARG A 126 16.77 12.14 14.77
C ARG A 126 17.91 12.04 13.77
N GLN A 127 19.12 11.84 14.29
CA GLN A 127 20.33 11.77 13.48
C GLN A 127 20.21 10.57 12.54
N VAL A 128 19.91 10.84 11.26
CA VAL A 128 19.74 9.81 10.24
C VAL A 128 21.12 9.34 9.82
N SER A 129 21.49 8.13 10.23
CA SER A 129 22.72 7.47 9.76
C SER A 129 22.42 6.62 8.53
N TRP A 130 23.28 6.72 7.52
CA TRP A 130 23.20 5.92 6.29
C TRP A 130 23.62 4.48 6.53
N ALA A 131 22.91 3.54 5.89
CA ALA A 131 23.33 2.15 5.76
C ALA A 131 24.17 1.97 4.49
N ARG A 132 25.23 1.15 4.53
CA ARG A 132 26.10 0.90 3.37
C ARG A 132 25.90 -0.53 2.85
N PRO A 133 25.96 -0.76 1.53
CA PRO A 133 25.96 -2.11 0.97
C PRO A 133 27.01 -3.02 1.62
N GLY A 134 26.63 -4.26 1.92
CA GLY A 134 27.46 -5.28 2.59
C GLY A 134 27.54 -5.15 4.12
N GLU A 135 27.13 -4.02 4.71
CA GLU A 135 27.18 -3.84 6.16
C GLU A 135 25.93 -4.39 6.85
N ARG A 136 26.15 -5.01 8.01
CA ARG A 136 25.07 -5.39 8.94
C ARG A 136 24.76 -4.20 9.84
N HIS A 137 23.48 -3.88 9.97
CA HIS A 137 22.97 -2.80 10.80
C HIS A 137 22.01 -3.33 11.87
N GLN A 138 22.07 -2.69 13.03
CA GLN A 138 21.13 -2.93 14.12
C GLN A 138 20.36 -1.64 14.42
N LEU A 139 19.04 -1.75 14.51
CA LEU A 139 18.15 -0.67 14.94
C LEU A 139 17.57 -1.02 16.30
N ARG A 140 17.55 -0.05 17.21
CA ARG A 140 16.77 -0.15 18.45
C ARG A 140 15.34 0.32 18.18
N ARG A 141 14.51 0.18 19.21
CA ARG A 141 13.14 0.67 19.18
C ARG A 141 13.15 2.17 18.91
N ASP A 142 12.34 2.57 17.94
CA ASP A 142 12.16 3.93 17.45
C ASP A 142 13.40 4.53 16.74
N ASP A 143 14.42 3.72 16.44
CA ASP A 143 15.52 4.14 15.56
C ASP A 143 15.07 4.11 14.11
N CYS A 144 15.53 5.09 13.33
CA CYS A 144 15.36 5.13 11.89
C CYS A 144 16.71 5.32 11.20
N ARG A 145 16.86 4.74 10.01
CA ARG A 145 18.00 4.93 9.11
C ARG A 145 17.51 5.16 7.69
N ARG A 146 18.32 5.85 6.90
CA ARG A 146 18.13 5.91 5.44
C ARG A 146 19.08 4.93 4.77
N VAL A 147 18.57 4.31 3.72
CA VAL A 147 19.36 3.51 2.77
C VAL A 147 19.34 4.26 1.44
N ASP A 148 20.27 3.91 0.55
CA ASP A 148 20.37 4.46 -0.80
C ASP A 148 19.01 4.69 -1.46
N GLY A 149 18.90 5.76 -2.25
CA GLY A 149 17.65 6.15 -2.87
C GLY A 149 16.61 6.70 -1.90
N ASP A 150 17.02 7.24 -0.73
CA ASP A 150 16.16 7.88 0.28
C ASP A 150 15.08 6.99 0.94
N VAL A 151 15.21 5.66 0.83
CA VAL A 151 14.34 4.71 1.53
C VAL A 151 14.55 4.84 3.03
N SER A 152 13.47 5.12 3.78
CA SER A 152 13.52 5.24 5.24
C SER A 152 13.15 3.91 5.90
N LEU A 153 14.04 3.42 6.76
CA LEU A 153 13.88 2.20 7.56
C LEU A 153 13.73 2.57 9.02
N CYS A 154 12.56 2.36 9.59
CA CYS A 154 12.30 2.57 11.01
C CYS A 154 12.01 1.24 11.70
N SER A 155 12.41 1.10 12.96
CA SER A 155 12.15 -0.13 13.72
C SER A 155 11.22 0.14 14.91
N PRO A 156 10.01 -0.46 14.98
CA PRO A 156 9.18 -0.38 16.19
C PRO A 156 9.73 -1.21 17.36
N GLY A 157 10.76 -2.02 17.12
CA GLY A 157 11.43 -2.88 18.12
C GLY A 157 12.94 -2.93 17.93
N ALA A 158 13.60 -4.01 18.37
CA ALA A 158 14.96 -4.28 17.93
C ALA A 158 14.93 -4.99 16.57
N ALA A 159 15.77 -4.58 15.62
CA ALA A 159 15.88 -5.22 14.31
C ALA A 159 17.34 -5.36 13.88
N SER A 160 17.66 -6.45 13.19
CA SER A 160 18.95 -6.67 12.52
C SER A 160 18.68 -6.87 11.04
N PHE A 161 19.36 -6.08 10.20
CA PHE A 161 19.24 -6.17 8.76
C PHE A 161 20.60 -5.95 8.08
N ARG A 162 20.71 -6.34 6.82
CA ARG A 162 21.85 -6.08 5.95
C ARG A 162 21.38 -5.44 4.65
N VAL A 163 22.19 -4.56 4.09
CA VAL A 163 22.00 -4.06 2.71
C VAL A 163 22.79 -4.96 1.78
N ALA A 164 22.16 -5.57 0.77
CA ALA A 164 22.85 -6.48 -0.14
C ALA A 164 23.93 -5.73 -0.97
N GLU A 165 25.03 -6.40 -1.31
CA GLU A 165 26.17 -5.80 -2.03
C GLU A 165 25.82 -5.25 -3.42
N GLY A 166 24.71 -5.71 -4.03
CA GLY A 166 24.21 -5.22 -5.31
C GLY A 166 23.21 -4.06 -5.23
N SER A 167 22.95 -3.52 -4.02
CA SER A 167 22.01 -2.41 -3.86
C SER A 167 22.55 -1.13 -4.51
N SER A 168 21.67 -0.39 -5.16
CA SER A 168 21.95 0.88 -5.82
C SER A 168 20.89 1.92 -5.48
N ALA A 169 21.06 3.15 -5.96
CA ALA A 169 20.06 4.21 -5.81
C ALA A 169 18.73 3.89 -6.53
N GLU A 170 18.76 3.04 -7.57
CA GLU A 170 17.57 2.67 -8.36
C GLU A 170 16.92 1.37 -7.86
N ALA A 171 17.68 0.49 -7.21
CA ALA A 171 17.21 -0.80 -6.74
C ALA A 171 17.85 -1.15 -5.39
N VAL A 172 17.06 -1.13 -4.33
CA VAL A 172 17.54 -1.38 -2.96
C VAL A 172 17.14 -2.79 -2.55
N THR A 173 18.11 -3.64 -2.20
CA THR A 173 17.85 -4.98 -1.67
C THR A 173 18.30 -5.09 -0.22
N LEU A 174 17.38 -5.44 0.65
CA LEU A 174 17.57 -5.54 2.09
C LEU A 174 17.38 -6.98 2.53
N GLU A 175 18.20 -7.46 3.46
CA GLU A 175 18.03 -8.75 4.11
C GLU A 175 17.62 -8.53 5.57
N LEU A 176 16.39 -8.88 5.94
CA LEU A 176 15.94 -8.84 7.32
C LEU A 176 16.29 -10.15 8.02
N GLU A 177 17.21 -10.08 8.98
CA GLU A 177 17.67 -11.24 9.73
C GLU A 177 16.81 -11.52 10.96
N SER A 178 16.33 -10.47 11.63
CA SER A 178 15.48 -10.58 12.83
C SER A 178 14.79 -9.26 13.19
N GLY A 179 13.72 -9.36 13.98
CA GLY A 179 13.01 -8.21 14.53
C GLY A 179 11.87 -7.69 13.67
N ALA A 180 11.62 -6.38 13.74
CA ALA A 180 10.55 -5.72 13.00
C ALA A 180 11.09 -4.47 12.29
N LEU A 181 10.82 -4.35 11.00
CA LEU A 181 11.24 -3.25 10.17
C LEU A 181 10.01 -2.64 9.50
N GLU A 182 9.92 -1.32 9.53
CA GLU A 182 8.97 -0.53 8.78
C GLU A 182 9.73 0.20 7.68
N LEU A 183 9.30 -0.05 6.45
CA LEU A 183 9.88 0.52 5.24
C LEU A 183 8.93 1.59 4.73
N ASP A 184 9.48 2.77 4.49
CA ASP A 184 8.76 3.91 3.93
C ASP A 184 9.48 4.37 2.66
N GLY A 185 8.81 4.11 1.54
CA GLY A 185 9.28 4.49 0.21
C GLY A 185 8.74 5.83 -0.28
N GLU A 186 7.91 6.56 0.48
CA GLU A 186 7.20 7.76 -0.01
C GLU A 186 8.12 8.81 -0.67
N HIS A 187 9.38 8.87 -0.25
CA HIS A 187 10.38 9.79 -0.77
C HIS A 187 11.52 9.09 -1.52
N ALA A 188 11.37 7.80 -1.79
CA ALA A 188 12.43 7.00 -2.37
C ALA A 188 12.58 7.33 -3.87
N SER A 189 13.80 7.66 -4.27
CA SER A 189 14.17 7.71 -5.69
C SER A 189 14.41 6.30 -6.27
N ALA A 190 14.48 5.28 -5.41
CA ALA A 190 14.59 3.89 -5.82
C ALA A 190 13.34 3.44 -6.59
N THR A 191 13.59 2.87 -7.77
CA THR A 191 12.54 2.30 -8.61
C THR A 191 11.98 0.99 -8.06
N SER A 192 12.77 0.28 -7.25
CA SER A 192 12.36 -0.94 -6.59
C SER A 192 13.04 -1.08 -5.23
N VAL A 193 12.26 -1.53 -4.24
CA VAL A 193 12.77 -1.94 -2.93
C VAL A 193 12.36 -3.38 -2.71
N GLU A 194 13.35 -4.21 -2.40
CA GLU A 194 13.18 -5.61 -2.15
C GLU A 194 13.67 -5.95 -0.75
N LEU A 195 12.83 -6.62 0.03
CA LEU A 195 13.17 -7.14 1.35
C LEU A 195 13.19 -8.67 1.31
N LEU A 196 14.39 -9.22 1.37
CA LEU A 196 14.66 -10.63 1.56
C LEU A 196 14.45 -11.01 3.03
N THR A 197 13.72 -12.09 3.24
CA THR A 197 13.48 -12.69 4.57
C THR A 197 13.71 -14.20 4.48
N PRO A 198 13.88 -14.91 5.60
CA PRO A 198 13.96 -16.38 5.58
C PRO A 198 12.67 -17.05 5.04
N ALA A 199 11.53 -16.35 5.04
CA ALA A 199 10.24 -16.88 4.58
C ALA A 199 9.98 -16.61 3.10
N GLY A 200 10.78 -15.77 2.44
CA GLY A 200 10.51 -15.29 1.08
C GLY A 200 10.93 -13.85 0.85
N ARG A 201 10.41 -13.25 -0.21
CA ARG A 201 10.74 -11.90 -0.67
C ARG A 201 9.52 -10.99 -0.54
N VAL A 202 9.72 -9.75 -0.13
CA VAL A 202 8.70 -8.70 -0.16
C VAL A 202 9.18 -7.62 -1.10
N ILE A 203 8.42 -7.38 -2.17
CA ILE A 203 8.78 -6.49 -3.27
C ILE A 203 7.81 -5.31 -3.27
N GLN A 204 8.35 -4.11 -3.18
CA GLN A 204 7.59 -2.88 -3.34
C GLN A 204 7.24 -2.68 -4.82
N ARG A 205 5.94 -2.49 -5.15
CA ARG A 205 5.51 -2.19 -6.53
C ARG A 205 5.38 -0.70 -6.82
N ASP A 206 4.91 0.04 -5.83
CA ASP A 206 4.68 1.49 -5.94
C ASP A 206 5.70 2.22 -5.08
N HIS A 207 6.34 3.26 -5.63
CA HIS A 207 7.28 4.12 -4.90
C HIS A 207 6.64 4.68 -3.62
N ALA A 208 5.33 4.94 -3.59
CA ALA A 208 4.64 5.45 -2.40
C ALA A 208 4.30 4.37 -1.34
N SER A 209 4.77 3.13 -1.49
CA SER A 209 4.42 2.07 -0.55
C SER A 209 5.10 2.22 0.80
N ARG A 210 4.32 2.00 1.85
CA ARG A 210 4.80 1.89 3.22
C ARG A 210 4.31 0.58 3.79
N PHE A 211 5.21 -0.24 4.30
CA PHE A 211 4.84 -1.55 4.82
C PHE A 211 5.73 -1.95 6.00
N ARG A 212 5.20 -2.82 6.84
CA ARG A 212 5.86 -3.34 8.02
C ARG A 212 6.06 -4.83 7.87
N VAL A 213 7.27 -5.29 8.16
CA VAL A 213 7.65 -6.69 8.18
C VAL A 213 8.20 -7.02 9.56
N SER A 214 7.66 -8.05 10.20
CA SER A 214 8.05 -8.42 11.57
C SER A 214 8.11 -9.92 11.74
N PHE A 215 9.11 -10.38 12.48
CA PHE A 215 9.11 -11.73 13.04
C PHE A 215 8.38 -11.74 14.39
N ASP A 216 7.70 -12.84 14.70
CA ASP A 216 7.24 -13.11 16.05
C ASP A 216 8.41 -13.31 17.04
N ARG A 217 8.09 -13.44 18.33
CA ARG A 217 9.11 -13.57 19.38
C ARG A 217 10.03 -14.76 19.20
N ASP A 218 9.52 -15.83 18.61
CA ASP A 218 10.24 -17.07 18.43
C ASP A 218 10.99 -17.11 17.08
N GLY A 219 10.84 -16.08 16.24
CA GLY A 219 11.43 -16.04 14.91
C GLY A 219 10.86 -17.10 13.97
N ARG A 220 9.67 -17.63 14.26
CA ARG A 220 9.01 -18.72 13.52
C ARG A 220 7.96 -18.21 12.57
N ARG A 221 7.44 -17.00 12.76
CA ARG A 221 6.39 -16.45 11.91
C ARG A 221 6.77 -15.09 11.38
N LEU A 222 6.74 -14.94 10.07
CA LEU A 222 6.86 -13.65 9.38
C LEU A 222 5.46 -13.05 9.25
N LYS A 223 5.26 -11.82 9.71
CA LYS A 223 4.06 -11.03 9.47
C LYS A 223 4.42 -9.83 8.59
N VAL A 224 3.67 -9.66 7.50
CA VAL A 224 3.75 -8.50 6.60
C VAL A 224 2.45 -7.73 6.70
N GLU A 225 2.52 -6.40 6.83
CA GLU A 225 1.38 -5.48 6.95
C GLU A 225 1.60 -4.28 6.02
N VAL A 226 0.63 -3.96 5.16
CA VAL A 226 0.71 -2.83 4.24
C VAL A 226 0.04 -1.62 4.86
N LEU A 227 0.82 -0.56 5.09
CA LEU A 227 0.35 0.69 5.68
C LEU A 227 -0.09 1.69 4.60
N ALA A 228 0.58 1.70 3.45
CA ALA A 228 0.24 2.49 2.26
C ALA A 228 0.77 1.79 0.98
N GLY A 229 0.17 2.09 -0.17
CA GLY A 229 0.55 1.54 -1.47
C GLY A 229 0.21 0.05 -1.68
N GLU A 230 1.00 -0.60 -2.51
CA GLU A 230 0.86 -2.00 -2.92
C GLU A 230 2.23 -2.70 -2.90
N ILE A 231 2.26 -3.89 -2.29
CA ILE A 231 3.43 -4.75 -2.28
C ILE A 231 3.10 -6.12 -2.82
N VAL A 232 4.13 -6.82 -3.27
CA VAL A 232 4.07 -8.22 -3.66
C VAL A 232 4.88 -9.02 -2.67
N VAL A 233 4.30 -10.10 -2.16
CA VAL A 233 5.00 -11.07 -1.32
C VAL A 233 5.16 -12.36 -2.09
N GLU A 234 6.41 -12.79 -2.23
CA GLU A 234 6.79 -14.07 -2.81
C GLU A 234 7.27 -14.98 -1.69
N PRO A 235 6.38 -15.79 -1.08
CA PRO A 235 6.82 -16.77 -0.11
C PRO A 235 7.79 -17.76 -0.77
N ARG A 236 8.71 -18.30 0.02
CA ARG A 236 9.68 -19.30 -0.45
C ARG A 236 8.99 -20.55 -1.01
N GLU A 237 7.90 -20.93 -0.37
CA GLU A 237 6.99 -21.99 -0.79
C GLU A 237 5.59 -21.39 -0.89
N GLY A 238 4.97 -21.47 -2.07
CA GLY A 238 3.63 -20.95 -2.32
C GLY A 238 3.56 -20.03 -3.52
N GLU A 239 2.38 -19.47 -3.72
CA GLU A 239 2.11 -18.54 -4.81
C GLU A 239 2.46 -17.09 -4.41
N ARG A 240 2.83 -16.29 -5.41
CA ARG A 240 3.02 -14.84 -5.26
C ARG A 240 1.70 -14.19 -4.88
N VAL A 241 1.69 -13.40 -3.80
CA VAL A 241 0.50 -12.70 -3.30
C VAL A 241 0.70 -11.19 -3.38
N THR A 242 -0.25 -10.48 -3.98
CA THR A 242 -0.28 -9.00 -3.99
C THR A 242 -1.11 -8.49 -2.82
N LEU A 243 -0.57 -7.54 -2.06
CA LEU A 243 -1.20 -6.95 -0.89
C LEU A 243 -1.34 -5.43 -1.07
N GLY A 244 -2.56 -4.93 -0.92
CA GLY A 244 -2.84 -3.49 -0.88
C GLY A 244 -2.95 -2.95 0.54
N VAL A 245 -3.17 -1.63 0.67
CA VAL A 245 -3.35 -0.93 1.95
C VAL A 245 -4.28 -1.65 2.94
N GLY A 246 -3.81 -1.83 4.17
CA GLY A 246 -4.52 -2.48 5.26
C GLY A 246 -4.47 -4.02 5.24
N ALA A 247 -4.02 -4.62 4.13
CA ALA A 247 -3.83 -6.05 4.05
C ALA A 247 -2.64 -6.49 4.91
N HIS A 248 -2.75 -7.69 5.45
CA HIS A 248 -1.65 -8.34 6.15
C HIS A 248 -1.66 -9.84 5.86
N VAL A 249 -0.48 -10.45 5.88
CA VAL A 249 -0.31 -11.89 5.70
C VAL A 249 0.72 -12.40 6.69
N GLY A 250 0.55 -13.65 7.11
CA GLY A 250 1.47 -14.36 7.99
C GLY A 250 2.00 -15.62 7.32
N PHE A 251 3.31 -15.84 7.37
CA PHE A 251 3.95 -17.06 6.87
C PHE A 251 4.66 -17.74 8.03
N ASP A 252 4.40 -19.04 8.18
CA ASP A 252 5.18 -19.87 9.10
C ASP A 252 6.48 -20.26 8.40
N LEU A 253 7.60 -19.99 9.07
CA LEU A 253 8.92 -20.39 8.60
C LEU A 253 9.03 -21.90 8.71
N PRO A 254 9.58 -22.58 7.69
CA PRO A 254 9.90 -23.99 7.83
C PRO A 254 10.79 -24.16 9.06
N ASP A 255 10.56 -25.22 9.82
CA ASP A 255 11.43 -25.60 10.93
C ASP A 255 12.75 -26.10 10.31
N HIS A 256 13.54 -25.16 9.80
CA HIS A 256 14.91 -25.38 9.35
C HIS A 256 15.68 -25.63 10.64
N GLY A 257 15.60 -26.88 11.13
CA GLY A 257 16.09 -27.31 12.43
C GLY A 257 17.34 -26.54 12.76
N ALA A 258 17.23 -25.67 13.77
CA ALA A 258 18.14 -24.57 14.03
C ALA A 258 19.56 -25.03 13.66
N PRO A 259 20.26 -24.36 12.71
CA PRO A 259 21.63 -24.75 12.42
C PRO A 259 22.29 -24.81 13.77
N ALA A 260 22.80 -25.99 14.14
CA ALA A 260 23.41 -26.19 15.43
C ALA A 260 24.58 -25.21 15.46
N PHE A 261 24.32 -24.00 15.97
CA PHE A 261 25.32 -23.03 16.30
C PHE A 261 26.07 -23.77 17.38
N SER A 262 27.16 -24.41 16.95
CA SER A 262 28.13 -25.02 17.80
C SER A 262 28.53 -23.90 18.75
N SER A 263 27.93 -23.90 19.95
CA SER A 263 28.44 -23.09 21.05
C SER A 263 29.94 -23.31 21.03
N PRO A 264 30.75 -22.25 20.91
CA PRO A 264 32.20 -22.41 20.96
C PRO A 264 32.50 -23.24 22.20
N ALA A 265 33.22 -24.35 21.98
CA ALA A 265 33.46 -25.38 22.97
C ALA A 265 33.78 -24.74 24.33
N PRO A 266 33.07 -25.10 25.42
CA PRO A 266 33.39 -24.57 26.73
C PRO A 266 34.85 -24.90 27.02
N SER A 267 35.64 -23.87 27.29
CA SER A 267 37.02 -24.03 27.76
C SER A 267 37.04 -25.01 28.94
N PRO A 268 37.94 -26.00 28.94
CA PRO A 268 38.02 -26.97 30.02
C PRO A 268 38.63 -26.31 31.26
N SER A 269 37.79 -25.78 32.13
CA SER A 269 38.17 -25.51 33.53
C SER A 269 37.77 -26.71 34.37
N ALA A 270 38.78 -27.48 34.73
CA ALA A 270 38.74 -28.41 35.84
C ALA A 270 38.35 -27.69 37.14
N SER A 271 37.38 -28.23 37.86
CA SER A 271 37.56 -28.58 39.28
C SER A 271 36.37 -29.38 39.81
N GLU A 272 36.74 -30.48 40.47
CA GLU A 272 36.15 -31.02 41.70
C GLU A 272 34.68 -31.48 41.72
N LEU A 273 34.58 -32.81 41.54
CA LEU A 273 33.86 -33.74 42.41
C LEU A 273 33.35 -33.17 43.75
N ASP A 274 32.04 -33.31 43.99
CA ASP A 274 31.58 -34.05 45.18
C ASP A 274 30.18 -34.66 44.98
N PRO A 275 29.85 -35.79 45.67
CA PRO A 275 28.68 -36.62 45.37
C PRO A 275 27.69 -36.72 46.55
N PHE A 276 26.53 -36.09 46.50
CA PHE A 276 25.39 -36.34 47.40
C PHE A 276 24.13 -35.78 46.73
N ALA A 277 22.91 -36.27 46.83
CA ALA A 277 22.30 -37.51 47.28
C ALA A 277 20.79 -37.32 47.06
N SER A 278 20.07 -38.44 46.89
CA SER A 278 18.65 -38.61 47.21
C SER A 278 17.60 -37.92 46.33
N SER A 279 17.06 -38.73 45.42
CA SER A 279 15.74 -38.57 44.81
C SER A 279 14.64 -38.79 45.86
N PRO A 280 13.75 -37.81 46.13
CA PRO A 280 12.55 -38.06 46.93
C PRO A 280 11.42 -38.59 46.04
N ALA A 281 10.66 -39.49 46.65
CA ALA A 281 9.65 -40.34 46.07
C ALA A 281 8.45 -39.59 45.47
N ASP A 282 7.92 -40.24 44.44
CA ASP A 282 6.70 -39.98 43.69
C ASP A 282 5.46 -39.88 44.61
N PRO A 283 4.73 -38.74 44.65
CA PRO A 283 3.49 -38.63 45.39
C PRO A 283 2.32 -39.30 44.64
N ALA A 284 1.60 -40.15 45.37
CA ALA A 284 0.49 -40.97 44.91
C ALA A 284 -0.60 -40.23 44.06
N PRO A 285 -1.24 -40.94 43.12
CA PRO A 285 -2.27 -40.38 42.25
C PRO A 285 -3.51 -39.93 43.04
N ARG A 286 -3.85 -38.65 42.94
CA ARG A 286 -5.09 -38.09 43.49
C ARG A 286 -6.31 -38.58 42.70
N PRO A 287 -7.46 -38.81 43.37
CA PRO A 287 -8.70 -39.24 42.71
C PRO A 287 -9.16 -38.20 41.69
N ARG A 288 -9.40 -38.65 40.45
CA ARG A 288 -9.91 -37.85 39.35
C ARG A 288 -11.34 -37.41 39.66
N THR A 289 -11.51 -36.12 39.98
CA THR A 289 -12.82 -35.48 40.02
C THR A 289 -13.43 -35.54 38.62
N ARG A 290 -14.61 -36.14 38.51
CA ARG A 290 -15.38 -36.26 37.27
C ARG A 290 -15.62 -34.86 36.69
N PRO A 291 -15.28 -34.57 35.43
CA PRO A 291 -15.51 -33.26 34.83
C PRO A 291 -17.01 -32.98 34.85
N GLU A 292 -17.41 -32.02 35.66
CA GLU A 292 -18.75 -31.46 35.64
C GLU A 292 -18.90 -30.76 34.28
N LEU A 293 -19.85 -31.23 33.46
CA LEU A 293 -20.19 -30.65 32.17
C LEU A 293 -20.71 -29.23 32.40
N SER A 294 -19.80 -28.26 32.41
CA SER A 294 -20.11 -26.83 32.41
C SER A 294 -21.04 -26.56 31.25
N ARG A 295 -22.30 -26.22 31.56
CA ARG A 295 -23.27 -25.78 30.56
C ARG A 295 -22.65 -24.61 29.80
N PRO A 296 -22.73 -24.57 28.45
CA PRO A 296 -22.19 -23.48 27.67
C PRO A 296 -22.83 -22.17 28.15
N THR A 297 -22.01 -21.30 28.70
CA THR A 297 -22.40 -19.93 29.04
C THR A 297 -22.87 -19.26 27.75
N PRO A 298 -24.05 -18.63 27.71
CA PRO A 298 -24.52 -17.92 26.52
C PRO A 298 -23.42 -16.97 26.05
N ALA A 299 -22.99 -17.13 24.79
CA ALA A 299 -21.96 -16.29 24.19
C ALA A 299 -22.38 -14.83 24.37
N ALA A 300 -21.57 -14.06 25.10
CA ALA A 300 -21.81 -12.65 25.31
C ALA A 300 -21.88 -11.97 23.94
N VAL A 301 -23.04 -11.41 23.62
CA VAL A 301 -23.25 -10.64 22.39
C VAL A 301 -22.23 -9.51 22.40
N ALA A 302 -21.32 -9.52 21.40
CA ALA A 302 -20.33 -8.47 21.28
C ALA A 302 -21.05 -7.10 21.17
N PRO A 303 -20.55 -6.05 21.82
CA PRO A 303 -21.15 -4.72 21.74
C PRO A 303 -21.22 -4.28 20.28
N THR A 304 -22.37 -3.82 19.83
CA THR A 304 -22.53 -3.23 18.50
C THR A 304 -21.71 -1.95 18.42
N PRO A 305 -20.88 -1.75 17.38
CA PRO A 305 -20.12 -0.52 17.19
C PRO A 305 -21.10 0.63 17.01
N ASN A 306 -20.96 1.69 17.82
CA ASN A 306 -21.95 2.78 17.90
C ASN A 306 -21.37 4.13 17.44
N THR A 307 -20.06 4.22 17.19
CA THR A 307 -19.44 5.44 16.68
C THR A 307 -19.00 5.29 15.23
N PRO A 308 -18.92 6.39 14.45
CA PRO A 308 -18.46 6.32 13.06
C PRO A 308 -17.07 5.69 12.91
N ASP A 309 -16.15 6.00 13.82
CA ASP A 309 -14.79 5.46 13.78
C ASP A 309 -14.76 3.96 14.12
N GLU A 310 -15.59 3.50 15.07
CA GLU A 310 -15.73 2.07 15.39
C GLU A 310 -16.32 1.28 14.22
N LEU A 311 -17.32 1.85 13.53
CA LEU A 311 -17.93 1.24 12.35
C LEU A 311 -16.93 1.15 11.18
N LEU A 312 -16.15 2.21 10.93
CA LEU A 312 -15.09 2.18 9.92
C LEU A 312 -14.04 1.13 10.26
N ALA A 313 -13.57 1.10 11.51
CA ALA A 313 -12.61 0.10 11.97
C ALA A 313 -13.17 -1.33 11.89
N ALA A 314 -14.47 -1.52 12.14
CA ALA A 314 -15.14 -2.80 11.92
C ALA A 314 -15.14 -3.19 10.44
N ALA A 315 -15.53 -2.28 9.54
CA ALA A 315 -15.54 -2.53 8.11
C ALA A 315 -14.15 -2.93 7.59
N GLN A 316 -13.10 -2.27 8.07
CA GLN A 316 -11.71 -2.60 7.74
C GLN A 316 -11.28 -3.96 8.26
N ARG A 317 -11.74 -4.37 9.45
CA ARG A 317 -11.48 -5.72 9.98
C ARG A 317 -12.16 -6.79 9.14
N GLU A 318 -13.42 -6.59 8.75
CA GLU A 318 -14.13 -7.53 7.87
C GLU A 318 -13.43 -7.65 6.51
N LEU A 319 -12.96 -6.53 5.93
CA LEU A 319 -12.15 -6.58 4.71
C LEU A 319 -10.87 -7.40 4.91
N ALA A 320 -10.15 -7.17 6.01
CA ALA A 320 -8.91 -7.90 6.30
C ALA A 320 -9.15 -9.39 6.57
N ALA A 321 -10.36 -9.77 7.00
CA ALA A 321 -10.79 -11.15 7.17
C ALA A 321 -11.27 -11.80 5.86
N GLY A 322 -11.37 -11.06 4.76
CA GLY A 322 -11.94 -11.54 3.49
C GLY A 322 -13.48 -11.50 3.44
N GLU A 323 -14.14 -11.03 4.51
CA GLU A 323 -15.59 -10.96 4.64
C GLU A 323 -16.17 -9.74 3.90
N ARG A 324 -16.07 -9.77 2.57
CA ARG A 324 -16.37 -8.61 1.70
C ARG A 324 -17.81 -8.11 1.82
N GLU A 325 -18.78 -9.01 1.93
CA GLU A 325 -20.20 -8.63 2.09
C GLU A 325 -20.48 -7.96 3.43
N ALA A 326 -19.86 -8.46 4.51
CA ALA A 326 -19.99 -7.86 5.84
C ALA A 326 -19.37 -6.45 5.88
N ALA A 327 -18.18 -6.28 5.29
CA ALA A 327 -17.57 -4.97 5.13
C ALA A 327 -18.45 -4.00 4.33
N LEU A 328 -19.05 -4.48 3.22
CA LEU A 328 -19.91 -3.67 2.37
C LEU A 328 -21.15 -3.17 3.13
N ALA A 329 -21.77 -4.03 3.94
CA ALA A 329 -22.88 -3.65 4.80
C ALA A 329 -22.50 -2.57 5.83
N LEU A 330 -21.31 -2.68 6.44
CA LEU A 330 -20.80 -1.70 7.40
C LEU A 330 -20.51 -0.35 6.73
N TYR A 331 -19.89 -0.35 5.55
CA TYR A 331 -19.65 0.88 4.78
C TYR A 331 -20.95 1.57 4.36
N ARG A 332 -21.95 0.81 3.89
CA ARG A 332 -23.29 1.37 3.60
C ARG A 332 -23.91 2.01 4.82
N SER A 333 -23.89 1.32 5.96
CA SER A 333 -24.39 1.85 7.22
C SER A 333 -23.70 3.16 7.61
N LEU A 334 -22.37 3.23 7.42
CA LEU A 334 -21.60 4.43 7.73
C LEU A 334 -21.98 5.62 6.84
N VAL A 335 -22.11 5.39 5.53
CA VAL A 335 -22.49 6.43 4.56
C VAL A 335 -23.92 6.91 4.79
N GLU A 336 -24.84 6.01 5.15
CA GLU A 336 -26.25 6.32 5.41
C GLU A 336 -26.44 7.10 6.72
N HIS A 337 -25.83 6.64 7.81
CA HIS A 337 -26.09 7.19 9.15
C HIS A 337 -25.13 8.31 9.54
N HIS A 338 -23.96 8.38 8.92
CA HIS A 338 -22.89 9.33 9.28
C HIS A 338 -22.23 10.03 8.08
N PRO A 339 -22.98 10.51 7.06
CA PRO A 339 -22.43 11.03 5.81
C PRO A 339 -21.46 12.21 6.02
N GLU A 340 -21.75 13.09 6.98
CA GLU A 340 -20.93 14.28 7.25
C GLU A 340 -19.71 14.02 8.15
N SER A 341 -19.56 12.80 8.68
CA SER A 341 -18.40 12.45 9.49
C SER A 341 -17.17 12.22 8.61
N ALA A 342 -15.97 12.41 9.16
CA ALA A 342 -14.73 12.09 8.44
C ALA A 342 -14.69 10.60 8.02
N ALA A 343 -15.13 9.72 8.91
CA ALA A 343 -15.26 8.30 8.64
C ALA A 343 -16.26 8.03 7.50
N GLY A 344 -17.44 8.67 7.53
CA GLY A 344 -18.49 8.58 6.50
C GLY A 344 -17.99 8.96 5.11
N ARG A 345 -17.26 10.08 5.01
CA ARG A 345 -16.64 10.51 3.74
C ARG A 345 -15.62 9.51 3.24
N THR A 346 -14.73 9.01 4.10
CA THR A 346 -13.77 7.96 3.74
C THR A 346 -14.48 6.68 3.28
N ALA A 347 -15.52 6.27 4.01
CA ALA A 347 -16.33 5.11 3.65
C ALA A 347 -17.03 5.23 2.31
N ARG A 348 -17.45 6.44 1.92
CA ARG A 348 -18.06 6.66 0.60
C ARG A 348 -17.12 6.27 -0.53
N ILE A 349 -15.84 6.66 -0.44
CA ILE A 349 -14.80 6.25 -1.40
C ILE A 349 -14.58 4.74 -1.37
N SER A 350 -14.45 4.15 -0.17
CA SER A 350 -14.29 2.70 -0.01
C SER A 350 -15.47 1.92 -0.59
N LEU A 351 -16.70 2.38 -0.34
CA LEU A 351 -17.93 1.79 -0.87
C LEU A 351 -17.96 1.87 -2.39
N GLY A 352 -17.66 3.04 -2.97
CA GLY A 352 -17.57 3.20 -4.44
C GLY A 352 -16.57 2.22 -5.07
N ARG A 353 -15.40 2.04 -4.46
CA ARG A 353 -14.39 1.06 -4.92
C ARG A 353 -14.88 -0.38 -4.84
N MET A 354 -15.53 -0.75 -3.73
CA MET A 354 -16.06 -2.10 -3.55
C MET A 354 -17.16 -2.42 -4.56
N LEU A 355 -18.07 -1.47 -4.80
CA LEU A 355 -19.15 -1.56 -5.78
C LEU A 355 -18.59 -1.66 -7.21
N LEU A 356 -17.54 -0.89 -7.53
CA LEU A 356 -16.87 -0.95 -8.83
C LEU A 356 -16.28 -2.35 -9.07
N GLY A 357 -15.56 -2.90 -8.10
CA GLY A 357 -15.00 -4.26 -8.20
C GLY A 357 -16.05 -5.37 -8.21
N ALA A 358 -17.28 -5.08 -7.74
CA ALA A 358 -18.42 -6.00 -7.82
C ALA A 358 -19.23 -5.85 -9.13
N GLY A 359 -18.75 -5.08 -10.11
CA GLY A 359 -19.47 -4.83 -11.36
C GLY A 359 -20.67 -3.88 -11.24
N GLN A 360 -20.92 -3.30 -10.06
CA GLN A 360 -22.05 -2.40 -9.80
C GLN A 360 -21.72 -0.96 -10.22
N HIS A 361 -21.29 -0.76 -11.46
CA HIS A 361 -20.69 0.48 -11.95
C HIS A 361 -21.58 1.73 -11.80
N ARG A 362 -22.91 1.59 -11.93
CA ARG A 362 -23.85 2.71 -11.71
C ARG A 362 -23.91 3.14 -10.25
N ALA A 363 -23.94 2.18 -9.33
CA ALA A 363 -23.96 2.46 -7.89
C ALA A 363 -22.62 3.05 -7.45
N ALA A 364 -21.52 2.47 -7.93
CA ALA A 364 -20.18 3.00 -7.69
C ALA A 364 -20.04 4.46 -8.17
N LEU A 365 -20.52 4.76 -9.39
CA LEU A 365 -20.52 6.11 -9.94
C LEU A 365 -21.28 7.09 -9.05
N ALA A 366 -22.46 6.71 -8.56
CA ALA A 366 -23.24 7.53 -7.63
C ALA A 366 -22.48 7.86 -6.35
N GLU A 367 -21.74 6.92 -5.77
CA GLU A 367 -20.94 7.18 -4.57
C GLU A 367 -19.77 8.14 -4.84
N PHE A 368 -19.08 7.98 -5.98
CA PHE A 368 -17.99 8.89 -6.36
C PHE A 368 -18.50 10.29 -6.69
N ASP A 369 -19.61 10.40 -7.42
CA ASP A 369 -20.24 11.69 -7.73
C ASP A 369 -20.70 12.39 -6.44
N ALA A 370 -21.35 11.66 -5.53
CA ALA A 370 -21.77 12.22 -4.24
C ALA A 370 -20.58 12.73 -3.40
N TYR A 371 -19.43 12.04 -3.41
CA TYR A 371 -18.22 12.54 -2.74
C TYR A 371 -17.69 13.84 -3.38
N LEU A 372 -17.79 13.96 -4.70
CA LEU A 372 -17.27 15.08 -5.47
C LEU A 372 -18.18 16.32 -5.43
N ASP A 373 -19.48 16.12 -5.23
CA ASP A 373 -20.48 17.19 -5.10
C ASP A 373 -20.38 17.93 -3.77
N GLU A 374 -19.91 17.26 -2.72
CA GLU A 374 -19.62 17.88 -1.43
C GLU A 374 -18.39 18.82 -1.57
N ASP A 375 -18.28 19.88 -0.75
CA ASP A 375 -17.03 20.67 -0.61
C ASP A 375 -15.80 19.78 -0.26
N ALA A 376 -16.07 18.52 0.10
CA ALA A 376 -15.14 17.41 0.19
C ALA A 376 -14.39 17.07 -1.10
N GLY A 377 -14.83 17.49 -2.29
CA GLY A 377 -14.08 17.31 -3.54
C GLY A 377 -12.71 18.01 -3.55
N ARG A 378 -12.42 18.87 -2.57
CA ARG A 378 -11.13 19.50 -2.26
C ARG A 378 -10.32 18.80 -1.14
N GLN A 379 -10.89 17.78 -0.50
CA GLN A 379 -10.25 17.02 0.57
C GLN A 379 -9.33 15.92 0.03
N ALA A 380 -8.66 15.22 0.95
CA ALA A 380 -7.56 14.30 0.69
C ALA A 380 -7.85 13.18 -0.33
N LEU A 381 -9.13 12.78 -0.54
CA LEU A 381 -9.47 11.67 -1.45
C LEU A 381 -10.18 12.14 -2.73
N GLY A 382 -10.11 13.43 -3.06
CA GLY A 382 -10.72 13.99 -4.26
C GLY A 382 -10.10 13.46 -5.55
N GLU A 383 -8.81 13.10 -5.54
CA GLU A 383 -8.14 12.50 -6.70
C GLU A 383 -8.68 11.09 -6.97
N GLU A 384 -8.69 10.23 -5.96
CA GLU A 384 -9.16 8.84 -6.03
C GLU A 384 -10.63 8.77 -6.44
N ALA A 385 -11.46 9.69 -5.94
CA ALA A 385 -12.86 9.78 -6.32
C ALA A 385 -13.04 10.07 -7.82
N ARG A 386 -12.28 11.03 -8.36
CA ARG A 386 -12.33 11.37 -9.80
C ARG A 386 -11.80 10.22 -10.65
N TYR A 387 -10.74 9.55 -10.22
CA TYR A 387 -10.23 8.38 -10.92
C TYR A 387 -11.27 7.24 -10.91
N GLY A 388 -11.89 6.97 -9.76
CA GLY A 388 -13.00 6.01 -9.63
C GLY A 388 -14.18 6.34 -10.55
N ARG A 389 -14.56 7.62 -10.66
CA ARG A 389 -15.58 8.12 -11.59
C ARG A 389 -15.24 7.80 -13.05
N ILE A 390 -14.00 8.07 -13.48
CA ILE A 390 -13.51 7.74 -14.84
C ILE A 390 -13.66 6.24 -15.10
N ARG A 391 -13.23 5.38 -14.18
CA ARG A 391 -13.36 3.92 -14.31
C ARG A 391 -14.81 3.48 -14.47
N CYS A 392 -15.71 4.05 -13.68
CA CYS A 392 -17.14 3.74 -13.76
C CYS A 392 -17.74 4.19 -15.11
N LEU A 393 -17.44 5.41 -15.56
CA LEU A 393 -17.94 5.95 -16.84
C LEU A 393 -17.46 5.11 -18.03
N ARG A 394 -16.21 4.64 -17.99
CA ARG A 394 -15.64 3.72 -18.98
C ARG A 394 -16.38 2.38 -18.99
N ALA A 395 -16.54 1.75 -17.82
CA ALA A 395 -17.27 0.48 -17.72
C ALA A 395 -18.74 0.58 -18.17
N LEU A 396 -19.33 1.78 -18.08
CA LEU A 396 -20.69 2.06 -18.53
C LEU A 396 -20.80 2.46 -20.02
N GLY A 397 -19.67 2.61 -20.74
CA GLY A 397 -19.66 3.06 -22.15
C GLY A 397 -20.17 4.49 -22.34
N ARG A 398 -20.01 5.36 -21.34
CA ARG A 398 -20.50 6.76 -21.37
C ARG A 398 -19.41 7.70 -21.90
N ASP A 399 -18.98 7.50 -23.14
CA ASP A 399 -17.77 8.11 -23.71
C ASP A 399 -17.72 9.65 -23.66
N ALA A 400 -18.85 10.32 -23.86
CA ALA A 400 -18.90 11.79 -23.80
C ALA A 400 -18.55 12.30 -22.40
N GLU A 401 -19.11 11.67 -21.37
CA GLU A 401 -18.86 12.01 -19.97
C GLU A 401 -17.49 11.54 -19.51
N LEU A 402 -17.05 10.39 -20.01
CA LEU A 402 -15.72 9.87 -19.77
C LEU A 402 -14.65 10.87 -20.21
N ARG A 403 -14.73 11.41 -21.43
CA ARG A 403 -13.80 12.44 -21.91
C ARG A 403 -13.81 13.68 -21.02
N ALA A 404 -14.99 14.18 -20.68
CA ALA A 404 -15.11 15.33 -19.79
C ALA A 404 -14.49 15.07 -18.40
N ALA A 405 -14.68 13.87 -17.84
CA ALA A 405 -14.08 13.48 -16.57
C ALA A 405 -12.56 13.34 -16.65
N MET A 406 -12.02 12.83 -17.77
CA MET A 406 -10.58 12.76 -18.01
C MET A 406 -9.94 14.14 -18.14
N ASP A 407 -10.59 15.06 -18.87
CA ASP A 407 -10.10 16.43 -19.03
C ASP A 407 -10.11 17.18 -17.70
N ASP A 408 -11.18 17.02 -16.92
CA ASP A 408 -11.28 17.54 -15.55
C ASP A 408 -10.15 17.00 -14.66
N PHE A 409 -9.92 15.68 -14.69
CA PHE A 409 -8.86 15.03 -13.92
C PHE A 409 -7.47 15.55 -14.29
N THR A 410 -7.12 15.56 -15.58
CA THR A 410 -5.81 16.05 -16.05
C THR A 410 -5.58 17.51 -15.67
N SER A 411 -6.62 18.35 -15.73
CA SER A 411 -6.51 19.76 -15.36
C SER A 411 -6.25 19.98 -13.86
N ARG A 412 -6.85 19.16 -13.00
CA ARG A 412 -6.77 19.29 -11.54
C ARG A 412 -5.57 18.56 -10.93
N HIS A 413 -5.14 17.47 -11.57
CA HIS A 413 -4.10 16.58 -11.05
C HIS A 413 -3.00 16.32 -12.10
N PRO A 414 -2.27 17.36 -12.56
CA PRO A 414 -1.27 17.23 -13.64
C PRO A 414 -0.03 16.39 -13.28
N GLY A 415 0.14 16.02 -12.00
CA GLY A 415 1.23 15.14 -11.53
C GLY A 415 0.76 13.80 -10.99
N SER A 416 -0.50 13.42 -11.23
CA SER A 416 -1.06 12.18 -10.70
C SER A 416 -0.43 10.94 -11.35
N LEU A 417 -0.22 9.90 -10.54
CA LEU A 417 0.21 8.57 -10.98
C LEU A 417 -0.81 7.89 -11.90
N HIS A 418 -2.06 8.37 -11.94
CA HIS A 418 -3.12 7.81 -12.79
C HIS A 418 -3.10 8.35 -14.24
N LEU A 419 -2.34 9.43 -14.52
CA LEU A 419 -2.34 10.07 -15.84
C LEU A 419 -1.95 9.14 -16.99
N PRO A 420 -0.86 8.34 -16.91
CA PRO A 420 -0.47 7.49 -18.04
C PRO A 420 -1.57 6.51 -18.45
N ARG A 421 -2.33 5.98 -17.47
CA ARG A 421 -3.46 5.08 -17.74
C ARG A 421 -4.65 5.81 -18.35
N ILE A 422 -4.93 7.03 -17.89
CA ILE A 422 -5.99 7.88 -18.44
C ILE A 422 -5.67 8.27 -19.90
N GLU A 423 -4.43 8.64 -20.18
CA GLU A 423 -3.94 8.96 -21.54
C GLU A 423 -4.10 7.76 -22.47
N GLN A 424 -3.70 6.56 -22.02
CA GLN A 424 -3.91 5.33 -22.78
C GLN A 424 -5.39 5.11 -23.13
N TRP A 425 -6.32 5.35 -22.21
CA TRP A 425 -7.75 5.23 -22.49
C TRP A 425 -8.27 6.32 -23.44
N ARG A 426 -7.72 7.54 -23.35
CA ARG A 426 -8.05 8.64 -24.26
C ARG A 426 -7.69 8.27 -25.70
N ASP A 427 -6.50 7.73 -25.93
CA ASP A 427 -6.05 7.30 -27.26
C ASP A 427 -7.00 6.27 -27.88
N VAL A 428 -7.46 5.29 -27.09
CA VAL A 428 -8.42 4.27 -27.54
C VAL A 428 -9.76 4.92 -27.97
N LEU A 429 -10.24 5.92 -27.23
CA LEU A 429 -11.48 6.63 -27.57
C LEU A 429 -11.35 7.50 -28.82
N GLU A 430 -10.16 8.01 -29.12
CA GLU A 430 -9.90 8.81 -30.32
C GLU A 430 -9.85 7.95 -31.57
N VAL A 431 -9.22 6.78 -31.49
CA VAL A 431 -9.16 5.81 -32.60
C VAL A 431 -10.55 5.26 -32.95
N ALA A 432 -11.42 5.10 -31.96
CA ALA A 432 -12.78 4.60 -32.17
C ALA A 432 -13.73 5.62 -32.83
N ARG A 433 -13.28 6.85 -33.14
CA ARG A 433 -14.10 7.88 -33.76
C ARG A 433 -14.26 7.61 -35.26
N PRO A 434 -15.49 7.39 -35.77
CA PRO A 434 -15.74 7.08 -37.17
C PRO A 434 -15.52 8.27 -38.12
#